data_AF-A0A7X8V8Z0-F1
#
_entry.id   AF-A0A7X8V8Z0-F1
#
_cell.length_a   1.000
_cell.length_b   1.000
_cell.length_c   1.000
_cell.angle_alpha   90.00
_cell.angle_beta   90.00
_cell.angle_gamma   90.00
#
_symmetry.space_group_name_H-M   'P 1'
#
loop_
_entity.id
_entity.type
_entity.pdbx_description
1 polymer ?
#
loop_
_entity_poly.entity_id
_entity_poly.type
_entity_poly.pdbx_seq_one_letter_code
_entity_poly.pdbx_strand_id
1 'polypeptide(L)'
;MGTYSENFNNGLPSSFSFDAAGYIVSTADKPTGYTHSLQTRIITHNQSCEYSLTLVFETAGQFSFYRRVSSQSLDYFYFFIDDVQQFRISGQGTWAKVTYNITAGTHVFKWRYTKNYSTSSYSDCGFITGITATNVDITSHHQIIKCMSECFEDFYAVRSEQIIKCIGSSVHSVYVARMIQTVLADTSCFTHPYLSGNGTLYNPFTLNKGKQLNEVRNFMSYHFKQVGDIDLSDYVNWIPLGYDEVSNMSFTGSYDGGNFKINGLKMHQPAFSYEFNDVPLGLFLHFNSIYELKNIRLVDVDIIGAVGVGALVEYVTGGSILNCSSSGEIVVEPGGGVGGLIGIISTSELPVNIENCSSSVNIFIKFREFVGSEAYGGLIGSAEVDPATPTAAINIFRCFATGNVLFNDTYDFFGDYTYMESMGGLIGKVIEWVYI
;
A
#
# COMPACT_ATOMS: atom_id res chain seq x y z
N MET A 1 25.62 0.94 17.00
CA MET A 1 26.06 1.75 18.15
C MET A 1 26.56 3.13 17.73
N GLY A 2 25.91 4.17 18.23
CA GLY A 2 26.48 5.51 18.15
C GLY A 2 26.01 6.43 19.26
N THR A 3 26.26 7.73 19.06
CA THR A 3 26.00 8.76 20.05
C THR A 3 24.87 9.65 19.57
N TYR A 4 23.74 9.66 20.27
CA TYR A 4 22.70 10.66 20.04
C TYR A 4 23.17 11.99 20.64
N SER A 5 22.97 13.10 19.94
CA SER A 5 23.33 14.44 20.42
C SER A 5 22.29 15.47 19.99
N GLU A 6 21.83 16.29 20.93
CA GLU A 6 20.88 17.37 20.66
C GLU A 6 21.26 18.64 21.44
N ASN A 7 21.36 19.76 20.73
CA ASN A 7 21.75 21.07 21.26
C ASN A 7 20.76 22.20 20.90
N PHE A 8 19.66 21.86 20.22
CA PHE A 8 18.55 22.72 19.81
C PHE A 8 18.93 23.81 18.79
N ASN A 9 20.05 23.67 18.09
CA ASN A 9 20.49 24.66 17.09
C ASN A 9 19.57 24.76 15.87
N ASN A 10 18.83 23.70 15.56
CA ASN A 10 17.96 23.62 14.40
C ASN A 10 16.47 23.79 14.77
N GLY A 11 16.16 24.30 15.96
CA GLY A 11 14.80 24.44 16.46
C GLY A 11 14.34 23.22 17.27
N LEU A 12 13.01 23.05 17.39
CA LEU A 12 12.41 21.92 18.11
C LEU A 12 12.54 20.64 17.26
N PRO A 13 13.21 19.58 17.76
CA PRO A 13 13.40 18.36 16.98
C PRO A 13 12.11 17.53 16.92
N SER A 14 11.85 16.90 15.78
CA SER A 14 10.71 15.97 15.60
C SER A 14 10.84 14.68 16.42
N SER A 15 12.02 14.38 16.97
CA SER A 15 12.24 13.23 17.86
C SER A 15 11.61 13.41 19.24
N PHE A 16 11.18 14.63 19.59
CA PHE A 16 10.51 14.93 20.85
C PHE A 16 8.99 14.86 20.68
N SER A 17 8.32 14.28 21.67
CA SER A 17 6.87 14.35 21.82
C SER A 17 6.53 15.45 22.83
N PHE A 18 5.67 16.39 22.44
CA PHE A 18 5.23 17.51 23.26
C PHE A 18 3.74 17.36 23.58
N ASP A 19 3.33 17.66 24.80
CA ASP A 19 1.93 17.58 25.24
C ASP A 19 0.99 18.56 24.52
N ALA A 20 1.50 19.72 24.09
CA ALA A 20 0.82 20.65 23.18
C ALA A 20 1.81 21.69 22.61
N ALA A 21 1.34 22.56 21.72
CA ALA A 21 2.15 23.66 21.17
C ALA A 21 2.58 24.68 22.25
N GLY A 22 3.61 25.49 21.94
CA GLY A 22 4.07 26.60 22.78
C GLY A 22 5.41 26.41 23.50
N TYR A 23 6.15 25.34 23.18
CA TYR A 23 7.55 25.18 23.56
C TYR A 23 8.44 26.09 22.72
N ILE A 24 9.52 26.60 23.29
CA ILE A 24 10.40 27.54 22.61
C ILE A 24 11.87 27.14 22.75
N VAL A 25 12.64 27.40 21.71
CA VAL A 25 14.10 27.34 21.76
C VAL A 25 14.61 28.71 22.18
N SER A 26 15.25 28.79 23.35
CA SER A 26 15.82 30.01 23.89
C SER A 26 17.27 30.19 23.45
N THR A 27 17.59 31.38 22.97
CA THR A 27 18.97 31.83 22.71
C THR A 27 19.54 32.67 23.85
N ALA A 28 18.72 33.06 24.83
CA ALA A 28 19.14 33.89 25.96
C ALA A 28 19.63 33.03 27.13
N ASP A 29 18.82 32.06 27.56
CA ASP A 29 19.08 31.23 28.73
C ASP A 29 19.71 29.90 28.33
N LYS A 30 21.03 29.81 28.44
CA LYS A 30 21.83 28.64 28.04
C LYS A 30 23.14 28.56 28.82
N PRO A 31 23.73 27.37 29.02
CA PRO A 31 25.04 27.23 29.66
C PRO A 31 26.16 27.73 28.73
N THR A 32 27.30 28.08 29.32
CA THR A 32 28.52 28.45 28.59
C THR A 32 28.93 27.33 27.63
N GLY A 33 29.25 27.69 26.37
CA GLY A 33 29.61 26.73 25.32
C GLY A 33 28.43 26.23 24.47
N TYR A 34 27.20 26.65 24.78
CA TYR A 34 25.99 26.33 24.01
C TYR A 34 25.33 27.59 23.45
N THR A 35 24.66 27.45 22.30
CA THR A 35 23.98 28.56 21.60
C THR A 35 22.47 28.55 21.77
N HIS A 36 21.88 27.40 22.11
CA HIS A 36 20.43 27.24 22.31
C HIS A 36 20.12 26.35 23.51
N SER A 37 18.90 26.49 24.04
CA SER A 37 18.28 25.56 24.98
C SER A 37 16.81 25.39 24.68
N LEU A 38 16.25 24.23 25.03
CA LEU A 38 14.80 24.03 25.04
C LEU A 38 14.23 24.56 26.34
N GLN A 39 13.25 25.46 26.23
CA GLN A 39 12.49 26.00 27.35
C GLN A 39 11.09 25.37 27.38
N THR A 40 10.63 24.99 28.58
CA THR A 40 9.25 24.53 28.79
C THR A 40 8.25 25.62 28.39
N ARG A 41 7.04 25.22 27.98
CA ARG A 41 5.95 26.16 27.71
C ARG A 41 5.69 27.05 28.93
N ILE A 42 5.40 28.32 28.67
CA ILE A 42 4.89 29.26 29.68
C ILE A 42 3.47 28.88 30.04
N ILE A 43 3.25 28.51 31.30
CA ILE A 43 1.96 28.03 31.81
C ILE A 43 1.49 28.89 32.99
N THR A 44 0.18 28.88 33.26
CA THR A 44 -0.45 29.63 34.35
C THR A 44 -0.74 28.73 35.57
N HIS A 45 -1.41 29.26 36.59
CA HIS A 45 -1.58 28.58 37.89
C HIS A 45 -2.29 27.24 37.76
N ASN A 46 -1.85 26.26 38.56
CA ASN A 46 -2.37 24.89 38.57
C ASN A 46 -2.29 24.14 37.23
N GLN A 47 -1.38 24.57 36.34
CA GLN A 47 -1.12 23.89 35.08
C GLN A 47 0.18 23.11 35.13
N SER A 48 0.31 22.19 34.17
CA SER A 48 1.57 21.51 33.88
C SER A 48 1.82 21.50 32.39
N CYS A 49 3.09 21.35 32.02
CA CYS A 49 3.50 21.06 30.66
C CYS A 49 4.59 19.98 30.67
N GLU A 50 4.54 19.08 29.69
CA GLU A 50 5.53 18.02 29.57
C GLU A 50 5.93 17.70 28.13
N TYR A 51 7.16 17.22 28.00
CA TYR A 51 7.70 16.69 26.76
C TYR A 51 8.60 15.49 27.05
N SER A 52 8.77 14.64 26.05
CA SER A 52 9.54 13.41 26.19
C SER A 52 10.37 13.09 24.96
N LEU A 53 11.43 12.32 25.19
CA LEU A 53 12.31 11.75 24.19
C LEU A 53 12.39 10.24 24.45
N THR A 54 12.15 9.43 23.43
CA THR A 54 12.31 7.97 23.52
C THR A 54 13.58 7.56 22.78
N LEU A 55 14.46 6.80 23.42
CA LEU A 55 15.67 6.27 22.79
C LEU A 55 15.79 4.76 23.06
N VAL A 56 16.43 4.05 22.13
CA VAL A 56 16.73 2.62 22.25
C VAL A 56 18.23 2.44 22.48
N PHE A 57 18.60 1.80 23.58
CA PHE A 57 19.99 1.48 23.93
C PHE A 57 20.29 0.03 23.55
N GLU A 58 21.17 -0.19 22.57
CA GLU A 58 21.55 -1.54 22.09
C GLU A 58 22.30 -2.32 23.19
N THR A 59 23.09 -1.61 23.98
CA THR A 59 23.76 -2.11 25.18
C THR A 59 23.71 -1.03 26.26
N ALA A 60 24.06 -1.38 27.50
CA ALA A 60 24.10 -0.39 28.57
C ALA A 60 24.95 0.83 28.18
N GLY A 61 24.43 2.02 28.42
CA GLY A 61 25.02 3.28 28.00
C GLY A 61 24.83 4.38 29.04
N GLN A 62 25.12 5.62 28.64
CA GLN A 62 24.91 6.81 29.47
C GLN A 62 24.03 7.82 28.76
N PHE A 63 23.14 8.46 29.52
CA PHE A 63 22.32 9.59 29.08
C PHE A 63 22.69 10.82 29.92
N SER A 64 23.08 11.93 29.27
CA SER A 64 23.48 13.16 29.96
C SER A 64 22.92 14.40 29.28
N PHE A 65 22.64 15.44 30.05
CA PHE A 65 22.18 16.74 29.55
C PHE A 65 22.41 17.83 30.58
N TYR A 66 22.39 19.09 30.14
CA TYR A 66 22.38 20.26 31.02
C TYR A 66 20.94 20.64 31.36
N ARG A 67 20.70 21.02 32.61
CA ARG A 67 19.38 21.47 33.09
C ARG A 67 19.46 22.70 33.98
N ARG A 68 18.44 23.56 33.89
CA ARG A 68 18.22 24.71 34.79
C ARG A 68 16.71 24.90 35.01
N VAL A 69 16.34 25.49 36.13
CA VAL A 69 14.98 25.98 36.38
C VAL A 69 15.05 27.44 36.80
N SER A 70 14.10 28.24 36.32
CA SER A 70 13.87 29.61 36.75
C SER A 70 12.41 29.71 37.17
N SER A 71 12.14 29.45 38.44
CA SER A 71 10.78 29.41 38.98
C SER A 71 10.70 29.96 40.39
N GLN A 72 9.47 30.11 40.89
CA GLN A 72 9.23 30.25 42.33
C GLN A 72 9.55 28.97 43.09
N SER A 73 9.66 29.11 44.41
CA SER A 73 9.60 27.94 45.30
C SER A 73 8.23 27.28 45.15
N LEU A 74 8.19 25.94 45.13
CA LEU A 74 6.99 25.10 44.91
C LEU A 74 6.49 25.02 43.46
N ASP A 75 7.11 25.73 42.53
CA ASP A 75 6.97 25.47 41.10
C ASP A 75 8.12 24.56 40.64
N TYR A 76 7.79 23.37 40.18
CA TYR A 76 8.75 22.28 40.07
C TYR A 76 9.03 21.89 38.63
N PHE A 77 10.32 21.72 38.33
CA PHE A 77 10.82 21.05 37.15
C PHE A 77 11.28 19.64 37.51
N TYR A 78 10.73 18.66 36.81
CA TYR A 78 10.94 17.23 37.04
C TYR A 78 11.62 16.58 35.85
N PHE A 79 12.31 15.48 36.14
CA PHE A 79 12.79 14.56 35.13
C PHE A 79 12.51 13.12 35.55
N PHE A 80 12.05 12.31 34.61
CA PHE A 80 11.72 10.90 34.79
C PHE A 80 12.44 10.06 33.74
N ILE A 81 12.81 8.85 34.13
CA ILE A 81 13.22 7.77 33.24
C ILE A 81 12.23 6.63 33.50
N ASP A 82 11.48 6.23 32.46
CA ASP A 82 10.44 5.20 32.54
C ASP A 82 9.45 5.43 33.70
N ASP A 83 8.95 6.66 33.77
CA ASP A 83 8.06 7.17 34.82
C ASP A 83 8.64 7.15 36.26
N VAL A 84 9.91 6.76 36.44
CA VAL A 84 10.63 6.88 37.71
C VAL A 84 11.31 8.24 37.82
N GLN A 85 10.89 9.04 38.80
CA GLN A 85 11.43 10.38 39.03
C GLN A 85 12.92 10.33 39.42
N GLN A 86 13.76 11.01 38.64
CA GLN A 86 15.19 11.14 38.89
C GLN A 86 15.56 12.43 39.63
N PHE A 87 14.91 13.55 39.29
CA PHE A 87 15.05 14.78 40.05
C PHE A 87 13.74 15.58 40.11
N ARG A 88 13.69 16.47 41.11
CA ARG A 88 12.72 17.53 41.25
C ARG A 88 13.42 18.77 41.79
N ILE A 89 13.35 19.88 41.07
CA ILE A 89 14.00 21.16 41.44
C ILE A 89 13.04 22.34 41.26
N SER A 90 13.25 23.41 42.02
CA SER A 90 12.48 24.66 41.96
C SER A 90 13.39 25.85 42.29
N GLY A 91 12.92 27.08 42.09
CA GLY A 91 13.66 28.29 42.44
C GLY A 91 14.55 28.82 41.32
N GLN A 92 15.55 29.63 41.68
CA GLN A 92 16.55 30.18 40.76
C GLN A 92 17.81 29.32 40.75
N GLY A 93 17.80 28.26 39.94
CA GLY A 93 18.95 27.37 39.78
C GLY A 93 19.98 27.89 38.78
N THR A 94 21.22 27.43 38.92
CA THR A 94 22.24 27.53 37.87
C THR A 94 22.19 26.30 36.95
N TRP A 95 22.78 26.42 35.77
CA TRP A 95 22.94 25.30 34.85
C TRP A 95 23.84 24.22 35.47
N ALA A 96 23.36 22.98 35.48
CA ALA A 96 24.14 21.83 35.91
C ALA A 96 23.98 20.68 34.93
N LYS A 97 25.05 19.92 34.70
CA LYS A 97 25.01 18.68 33.92
C LYS A 97 24.59 17.52 34.82
N VAL A 98 23.66 16.71 34.35
CA VAL A 98 23.27 15.44 34.97
C VAL A 98 23.64 14.29 34.05
N THR A 99 23.94 13.11 34.62
CA THR A 99 24.33 11.91 33.87
C THR A 99 23.76 10.68 34.56
N TYR A 100 23.18 9.77 33.77
CA TYR A 100 22.54 8.54 34.24
C TYR A 100 23.07 7.35 33.45
N ASN A 101 23.32 6.23 34.14
CA ASN A 101 23.57 4.95 33.48
C ASN A 101 22.24 4.35 33.05
N ILE A 102 22.15 3.92 31.80
CA ILE A 102 20.95 3.38 31.19
C ILE A 102 21.22 1.93 30.81
N THR A 103 20.30 1.04 31.15
CA THR A 103 20.36 -0.36 30.75
C THR A 103 20.11 -0.51 29.25
N ALA A 104 20.39 -1.68 28.70
CA ALA A 104 19.96 -1.98 27.33
C ALA A 104 18.42 -2.03 27.28
N GLY A 105 17.84 -1.57 26.19
CA GLY A 105 16.38 -1.52 25.98
C GLY A 105 15.87 -0.14 25.58
N THR A 106 14.55 -0.06 25.40
CA THR A 106 13.85 1.19 25.09
C THR A 106 13.54 1.94 26.38
N HIS A 107 13.92 3.22 26.42
CA HIS A 107 13.73 4.08 27.58
C HIS A 107 13.06 5.40 27.21
N VAL A 108 12.16 5.88 28.07
CA VAL A 108 11.45 7.16 27.91
C VAL A 108 12.00 8.18 28.89
N PHE A 109 12.57 9.25 28.36
CA PHE A 109 13.07 10.40 29.10
C PHE A 109 12.02 11.50 29.08
N LYS A 110 11.43 11.83 30.23
CA LYS A 110 10.31 12.79 30.33
C LYS A 110 10.67 13.96 31.23
N TRP A 111 10.42 15.17 30.74
CA TRP A 111 10.55 16.41 31.52
C TRP A 111 9.18 17.01 31.73
N ARG A 112 8.91 17.47 32.96
CA ARG A 112 7.64 18.11 33.31
C ARG A 112 7.90 19.37 34.10
N TYR A 113 7.17 20.43 33.80
CA TYR A 113 7.09 21.62 34.64
C TYR A 113 5.68 21.78 35.19
N THR A 114 5.54 22.09 36.48
CA THR A 114 4.23 22.29 37.13
C THR A 114 4.21 23.61 37.89
N LYS A 115 3.14 24.37 37.72
CA LYS A 115 2.90 25.61 38.46
C LYS A 115 1.91 25.40 39.59
N ASN A 116 2.21 25.97 40.76
CA ASN A 116 1.32 25.96 41.91
C ASN A 116 0.14 26.96 41.75
N TYR A 117 -0.68 27.11 42.79
CA TYR A 117 -1.92 27.90 42.78
C TYR A 117 -1.74 29.42 42.90
N SER A 118 -0.51 29.95 42.97
CA SER A 118 -0.25 31.37 43.31
C SER A 118 0.81 32.03 42.43
N THR A 119 0.90 33.37 42.53
CA THR A 119 1.80 34.36 41.88
C THR A 119 2.82 33.88 40.85
N SER A 120 2.98 34.60 39.74
CA SER A 120 4.07 34.35 38.76
C SER A 120 5.28 35.23 39.09
N SER A 121 6.50 34.67 39.21
CA SER A 121 7.72 35.47 39.32
C SER A 121 8.92 34.71 38.75
N TYR A 122 9.92 35.45 38.27
CA TYR A 122 10.96 34.91 37.38
C TYR A 122 10.37 34.40 36.05
N SER A 123 11.01 33.43 35.40
CA SER A 123 10.64 32.98 34.05
C SER A 123 9.56 31.90 34.04
N ASP A 124 9.26 31.31 35.20
CA ASP A 124 8.35 30.17 35.40
C ASP A 124 8.50 29.05 34.37
N CYS A 125 9.73 28.58 34.20
CA CYS A 125 10.05 27.53 33.23
C CYS A 125 11.31 26.73 33.59
N GLY A 126 11.36 25.52 33.03
CA GLY A 126 12.54 24.66 33.01
C GLY A 126 13.26 24.74 31.67
N PHE A 127 14.57 24.51 31.69
CA PHE A 127 15.43 24.53 30.51
C PHE A 127 16.31 23.30 30.43
N ILE A 128 16.53 22.78 29.22
CA ILE A 128 17.52 21.74 28.94
C ILE A 128 18.35 22.04 27.68
N THR A 129 19.58 21.53 27.61
CA THR A 129 20.38 21.52 26.38
C THR A 129 21.49 20.47 26.43
N GLY A 130 22.16 20.24 25.30
CA GLY A 130 23.36 19.41 25.23
C GLY A 130 23.10 17.97 25.64
N ILE A 131 22.00 17.40 25.17
CA ILE A 131 21.69 15.99 25.40
C ILE A 131 22.73 15.17 24.65
N THR A 132 23.32 14.20 25.34
CA THR A 132 24.19 13.19 24.75
C THR A 132 23.82 11.82 25.30
N ALA A 133 23.63 10.84 24.43
CA ALA A 133 23.40 9.47 24.83
C ALA A 133 24.32 8.51 24.08
N THR A 134 25.00 7.62 24.80
CA THR A 134 25.95 6.65 24.24
C THR A 134 25.33 5.28 24.11
N ASN A 135 25.84 4.47 23.17
CA ASN A 135 25.33 3.12 22.85
C ASN A 135 23.86 3.12 22.43
N VAL A 136 23.40 4.24 21.88
CA VAL A 136 22.05 4.38 21.34
C VAL A 136 22.03 3.86 19.91
N ASP A 137 20.92 3.24 19.53
CA ASP A 137 20.58 3.03 18.14
C ASP A 137 20.29 4.39 17.50
N ILE A 138 21.33 5.01 16.95
CA ILE A 138 21.27 6.27 16.20
C ILE A 138 21.04 6.06 14.71
N THR A 139 20.87 4.81 14.27
CA THR A 139 20.51 4.62 12.89
C THR A 139 19.11 5.18 12.71
N SER A 140 18.98 6.16 11.81
CA SER A 140 17.70 6.62 11.27
C SER A 140 16.83 5.46 10.76
N HIS A 141 17.39 4.26 10.68
CA HIS A 141 16.68 3.00 10.58
C HIS A 141 15.52 2.87 11.57
N HIS A 142 15.51 3.28 12.85
CA HIS A 142 14.33 2.97 13.69
C HIS A 142 13.11 3.92 13.53
N GLN A 143 13.30 5.17 13.10
CA GLN A 143 12.16 6.04 12.75
C GLN A 143 11.66 5.76 11.33
N ILE A 144 12.56 5.39 10.41
CA ILE A 144 12.19 4.88 9.09
C ILE A 144 11.56 3.48 9.24
N ILE A 145 12.00 2.63 10.17
CA ILE A 145 11.41 1.32 10.49
C ILE A 145 10.10 1.46 11.25
N LYS A 146 9.81 2.56 11.96
CA LYS A 146 8.48 2.78 12.56
C LYS A 146 7.47 3.34 11.56
N CYS A 147 7.88 4.29 10.69
CA CYS A 147 7.08 4.67 9.52
C CYS A 147 6.94 3.52 8.52
N MET A 148 7.95 2.65 8.41
CA MET A 148 7.83 1.41 7.64
C MET A 148 6.99 0.41 8.41
N SER A 149 7.10 0.17 9.72
CA SER A 149 6.27 -0.81 10.46
C SER A 149 4.78 -0.44 10.46
N GLU A 150 4.47 0.85 10.63
CA GLU A 150 3.11 1.37 10.51
C GLU A 150 2.60 1.37 9.05
N CYS A 151 3.49 1.25 8.06
CA CYS A 151 3.18 0.94 6.65
C CYS A 151 3.44 -0.55 6.25
N PHE A 152 3.93 -1.42 7.15
CA PHE A 152 4.41 -2.78 6.88
C PHE A 152 3.56 -3.84 7.58
N GLU A 153 2.78 -3.49 8.62
CA GLU A 153 1.72 -4.38 9.14
C GLU A 153 0.72 -4.73 8.03
N ASP A 154 0.52 -3.83 7.05
CA ASP A 154 -0.30 -4.10 5.86
C ASP A 154 0.45 -4.89 4.77
N PHE A 155 1.78 -5.02 4.84
CA PHE A 155 2.62 -5.52 3.73
C PHE A 155 3.17 -6.96 3.91
N TYR A 156 3.11 -7.57 5.11
CA TYR A 156 3.73 -8.89 5.35
C TYR A 156 2.89 -9.94 6.09
N ALA A 157 1.62 -10.11 5.73
CA ALA A 157 0.87 -11.34 6.06
C ALA A 157 1.37 -12.60 5.29
N VAL A 158 2.39 -12.51 4.40
CA VAL A 158 2.64 -13.57 3.39
C VAL A 158 4.00 -14.30 3.47
N ARG A 159 5.00 -13.95 4.29
CA ARG A 159 6.31 -14.66 4.21
C ARG A 159 7.05 -15.00 5.52
N SER A 160 6.39 -15.72 6.42
CA SER A 160 7.00 -16.25 7.65
C SER A 160 7.96 -17.44 7.46
N GLU A 161 7.97 -18.16 6.33
CA GLU A 161 8.75 -19.41 6.22
C GLU A 161 10.21 -19.26 5.75
N GLN A 162 10.60 -18.13 5.17
CA GLN A 162 11.98 -17.95 4.67
C GLN A 162 12.90 -17.22 5.67
N ILE A 163 12.35 -16.40 6.56
CA ILE A 163 13.13 -15.63 7.56
C ILE A 163 13.59 -16.52 8.72
N ILE A 164 12.82 -17.56 9.07
CA ILE A 164 13.14 -18.48 10.17
C ILE A 164 14.43 -19.29 9.89
N LYS A 165 14.82 -19.49 8.62
CA LYS A 165 16.04 -20.22 8.25
C LYS A 165 17.34 -19.40 8.32
N CYS A 166 17.29 -18.08 8.41
CA CYS A 166 18.49 -17.23 8.48
C CYS A 166 18.86 -16.79 9.90
N ILE A 167 17.91 -16.83 10.85
CA ILE A 167 18.15 -16.36 12.24
C ILE A 167 18.65 -17.50 13.15
N GLY A 168 18.59 -18.75 12.68
CA GLY A 168 19.03 -19.93 13.43
C GLY A 168 20.49 -20.34 13.21
N SER A 169 21.49 -19.46 13.34
CA SER A 169 22.83 -19.88 13.80
C SER A 169 23.70 -18.69 14.20
N SER A 170 24.25 -18.76 15.42
CA SER A 170 24.98 -17.73 16.11
C SER A 170 26.49 -18.01 16.09
N VAL A 171 27.33 -17.16 15.47
CA VAL A 171 28.71 -16.90 15.96
C VAL A 171 29.22 -15.52 15.51
N HIS A 172 29.68 -14.72 16.47
CA HIS A 172 30.32 -13.42 16.31
C HIS A 172 31.74 -13.48 15.70
N SER A 173 32.19 -12.34 15.15
CA SER A 173 33.55 -11.77 15.21
C SER A 173 34.57 -11.89 14.06
N VAL A 174 34.31 -12.57 12.94
CA VAL A 174 35.09 -12.37 11.67
C VAL A 174 34.18 -12.11 10.47
N TYR A 175 32.87 -12.20 10.69
CA TYR A 175 31.85 -12.02 9.68
C TYR A 175 31.61 -10.57 9.30
N VAL A 176 32.04 -9.55 10.06
CA VAL A 176 31.67 -8.14 9.74
C VAL A 176 32.33 -7.61 8.47
N ALA A 177 33.57 -7.99 8.15
CA ALA A 177 34.19 -7.58 6.88
C ALA A 177 33.59 -8.32 5.66
N ARG A 178 33.24 -9.61 5.82
CA ARG A 178 32.51 -10.37 4.80
C ARG A 178 31.05 -9.93 4.70
N MET A 179 30.39 -9.63 5.82
CA MET A 179 29.03 -9.10 5.89
C MET A 179 28.95 -7.67 5.39
N ILE A 180 29.98 -6.83 5.50
CA ILE A 180 29.94 -5.52 4.82
C ILE A 180 29.98 -5.72 3.30
N GLN A 181 30.73 -6.70 2.78
CA GLN A 181 30.63 -7.08 1.36
C GLN A 181 29.31 -7.79 1.01
N THR A 182 28.76 -8.62 1.90
CA THR A 182 27.48 -9.32 1.70
C THR A 182 26.26 -8.41 1.90
N VAL A 183 26.35 -7.37 2.73
CA VAL A 183 25.30 -6.38 3.03
C VAL A 183 25.36 -5.19 2.07
N LEU A 184 26.53 -4.81 1.53
CA LEU A 184 26.61 -3.98 0.33
C LEU A 184 26.12 -4.75 -0.91
N ALA A 185 26.35 -6.08 -0.96
CA ALA A 185 25.71 -6.93 -1.96
C ALA A 185 24.19 -7.04 -1.72
N ASP A 186 23.70 -7.14 -0.48
CA ASP A 186 22.26 -7.31 -0.16
C ASP A 186 21.44 -6.01 -0.17
N THR A 187 22.03 -4.84 0.10
CA THR A 187 21.36 -3.54 -0.14
C THR A 187 21.40 -3.15 -1.62
N SER A 188 22.32 -3.71 -2.40
CA SER A 188 22.18 -3.80 -3.86
C SER A 188 21.24 -4.93 -4.32
N CYS A 189 20.81 -5.82 -3.41
CA CYS A 189 19.90 -6.93 -3.68
C CYS A 189 18.46 -6.73 -3.18
N PHE A 190 18.13 -5.60 -2.54
CA PHE A 190 16.75 -5.12 -2.55
C PHE A 190 16.43 -4.54 -3.93
N THR A 191 16.54 -5.42 -4.93
CA THR A 191 16.08 -5.16 -6.28
C THR A 191 14.59 -4.93 -6.15
N HIS A 192 14.18 -3.69 -6.40
CA HIS A 192 12.80 -3.36 -6.69
C HIS A 192 12.25 -4.47 -7.61
N PRO A 193 11.01 -4.98 -7.39
CA PRO A 193 10.53 -6.14 -8.14
C PRO A 193 10.55 -5.91 -9.66
N TYR A 194 10.53 -4.63 -10.06
CA TYR A 194 10.58 -4.16 -11.43
C TYR A 194 12.01 -3.81 -11.88
N LEU A 195 12.26 -3.93 -13.19
CA LEU A 195 13.59 -3.78 -13.78
C LEU A 195 14.15 -2.36 -13.65
N SER A 196 13.28 -1.35 -13.76
CA SER A 196 13.59 0.07 -13.64
C SER A 196 12.33 0.91 -13.45
N GLY A 197 12.48 2.22 -13.31
CA GLY A 197 11.38 3.18 -13.12
C GLY A 197 11.13 3.50 -11.66
N ASN A 198 10.33 4.54 -11.42
CA ASN A 198 9.84 4.90 -10.08
C ASN A 198 8.31 4.83 -9.97
N GLY A 199 7.65 4.29 -11.01
CA GLY A 199 6.21 4.05 -11.06
C GLY A 199 5.37 5.31 -11.22
N THR A 200 5.98 6.46 -11.48
CA THR A 200 5.26 7.69 -11.87
C THR A 200 4.81 7.62 -13.32
N LEU A 201 3.81 8.42 -13.71
CA LEU A 201 3.29 8.46 -15.08
C LEU A 201 4.39 8.72 -16.13
N TYR A 202 5.38 9.55 -15.78
CA TYR A 202 6.49 9.92 -16.66
C TYR A 202 7.68 8.96 -16.59
N ASN A 203 7.73 8.08 -15.58
CA ASN A 203 8.79 7.10 -15.39
C ASN A 203 8.22 5.80 -14.79
N PRO A 204 7.39 5.07 -15.56
CA PRO A 204 6.67 3.91 -15.08
C PRO A 204 7.62 2.77 -14.71
N PHE A 205 7.17 1.89 -13.83
CA PHE A 205 7.89 0.66 -13.53
C PHE A 205 7.93 -0.27 -14.73
N THR A 206 9.11 -0.79 -15.06
CA THR A 206 9.28 -1.69 -16.21
C THR A 206 9.33 -3.17 -15.81
N LEU A 207 8.68 -4.03 -16.59
CA LEU A 207 8.62 -5.47 -16.32
C LEU A 207 8.67 -6.34 -17.58
N ASN A 208 9.13 -7.57 -17.44
CA ASN A 208 9.10 -8.59 -18.49
C ASN A 208 9.06 -10.04 -17.96
N LYS A 209 8.63 -10.25 -16.70
CA LYS A 209 8.48 -11.59 -16.12
C LYS A 209 7.16 -11.72 -15.38
N GLY A 210 6.60 -12.94 -15.36
CA GLY A 210 5.34 -13.22 -14.67
C GLY A 210 5.38 -12.85 -13.19
N LYS A 211 6.51 -13.11 -12.51
CA LYS A 211 6.71 -12.70 -11.11
C LYS A 211 6.59 -11.19 -10.91
N GLN A 212 7.06 -10.37 -11.85
CA GLN A 212 6.98 -8.92 -11.75
C GLN A 212 5.57 -8.41 -12.02
N LEU A 213 4.87 -9.01 -12.99
CA LEU A 213 3.45 -8.73 -13.22
C LEU A 213 2.61 -9.09 -11.99
N ASN A 214 2.94 -10.19 -11.32
CA ASN A 214 2.25 -10.60 -10.11
C ASN A 214 2.42 -9.59 -8.97
N GLU A 215 3.53 -8.85 -8.91
CA GLU A 215 3.76 -7.82 -7.90
C GLU A 215 2.92 -6.55 -8.13
N VAL A 216 2.25 -6.38 -9.28
CA VAL A 216 1.38 -5.22 -9.54
C VAL A 216 0.29 -5.08 -8.48
N ARG A 217 -0.17 -6.20 -7.91
CA ARG A 217 -1.14 -6.25 -6.81
C ARG A 217 -0.72 -5.43 -5.58
N ASN A 218 0.58 -5.19 -5.41
CA ASN A 218 1.15 -4.44 -4.28
C ASN A 218 1.42 -2.96 -4.62
N PHE A 219 1.16 -2.53 -5.86
CA PHE A 219 1.48 -1.20 -6.38
C PHE A 219 0.34 -0.65 -7.25
N MET A 220 -0.91 -0.84 -6.80
CA MET A 220 -2.15 -0.63 -7.57
C MET A 220 -2.44 0.80 -8.05
N SER A 221 -1.71 1.80 -7.52
CA SER A 221 -1.79 3.21 -7.92
C SER A 221 -0.62 3.69 -8.80
N TYR A 222 0.32 2.80 -9.13
CA TYR A 222 1.50 3.13 -9.92
C TYR A 222 1.32 2.80 -11.40
N HIS A 223 2.24 3.31 -12.22
CA HIS A 223 2.21 3.13 -13.68
C HIS A 223 3.24 2.11 -14.13
N PHE A 224 2.86 1.25 -15.08
CA PHE A 224 3.64 0.10 -15.53
C PHE A 224 3.84 0.09 -17.04
N LYS A 225 5.02 -0.37 -17.46
CA LYS A 225 5.35 -0.57 -18.87
C LYS A 225 6.07 -1.89 -19.10
N GLN A 226 5.50 -2.74 -19.94
CA GLN A 226 6.14 -3.99 -20.35
C GLN A 226 7.29 -3.71 -21.33
N VAL A 227 8.41 -4.41 -21.14
CA VAL A 227 9.64 -4.27 -21.96
C VAL A 227 10.09 -5.58 -22.60
N GLY A 228 9.24 -6.59 -22.58
CA GLY A 228 9.46 -7.91 -23.20
C GLY A 228 8.25 -8.81 -22.95
N ASP A 229 8.13 -9.91 -23.70
CA ASP A 229 7.06 -10.89 -23.50
C ASP A 229 7.10 -11.45 -22.06
N ILE A 230 5.91 -11.68 -21.49
CA ILE A 230 5.72 -12.25 -20.16
C ILE A 230 5.10 -13.63 -20.34
N ASP A 231 5.73 -14.64 -19.73
CA ASP A 231 5.18 -15.99 -19.63
C ASP A 231 4.59 -16.22 -18.23
N LEU A 232 3.32 -16.63 -18.20
CA LEU A 232 2.58 -17.01 -17.00
C LEU A 232 2.40 -18.52 -16.88
N SER A 233 3.01 -19.33 -17.74
CA SER A 233 2.87 -20.79 -17.73
C SER A 233 3.24 -21.47 -16.40
N ASP A 234 4.14 -20.87 -15.61
CA ASP A 234 4.51 -21.29 -14.25
C ASP A 234 3.38 -21.07 -13.21
N TYR A 235 2.38 -20.26 -13.54
CA TYR A 235 1.22 -20.01 -12.69
C TYR A 235 0.11 -21.00 -13.03
N VAL A 236 -0.13 -21.94 -12.11
CA VAL A 236 -1.19 -22.94 -12.26
C VAL A 236 -2.58 -22.30 -12.16
N ASN A 237 -2.73 -21.28 -11.32
CA ASN A 237 -3.97 -20.56 -11.14
C ASN A 237 -3.68 -19.09 -10.79
N TRP A 238 -3.91 -18.19 -11.74
CA TRP A 238 -3.71 -16.76 -11.55
C TRP A 238 -4.80 -16.17 -10.65
N ILE A 239 -4.38 -15.28 -9.75
CA ILE A 239 -5.32 -14.50 -8.94
C ILE A 239 -5.42 -13.13 -9.59
N PRO A 240 -6.63 -12.70 -10.03
CA PRO A 240 -6.84 -11.40 -10.67
C PRO A 240 -6.18 -10.23 -9.91
N LEU A 241 -5.64 -9.29 -10.67
CA LEU A 241 -5.12 -8.03 -10.12
C LEU A 241 -6.29 -7.08 -9.82
N GLY A 242 -6.26 -6.34 -8.71
CA GLY A 242 -7.37 -5.46 -8.34
C GLY A 242 -8.52 -6.16 -7.63
N TYR A 243 -8.22 -7.26 -6.95
CA TYR A 243 -9.07 -7.88 -5.96
C TYR A 243 -8.55 -7.58 -4.55
N ASP A 244 -9.30 -6.80 -3.78
CA ASP A 244 -9.13 -6.70 -2.33
C ASP A 244 -10.51 -6.72 -1.66
N GLU A 245 -10.88 -7.88 -1.10
CA GLU A 245 -12.14 -8.11 -0.37
C GLU A 245 -12.32 -7.18 0.84
N VAL A 246 -11.21 -6.70 1.41
CA VAL A 246 -11.21 -5.95 2.66
C VAL A 246 -11.34 -4.45 2.40
N SER A 247 -10.69 -3.94 1.36
CA SER A 247 -10.57 -2.49 1.12
C SER A 247 -11.39 -1.97 -0.06
N ASN A 248 -11.95 -2.85 -0.91
CA ASN A 248 -12.64 -2.48 -2.15
C ASN A 248 -11.79 -1.54 -3.04
N MET A 249 -10.45 -1.68 -2.96
CA MET A 249 -9.52 -0.86 -3.72
C MET A 249 -9.39 -1.39 -5.14
N SER A 250 -9.63 -0.51 -6.11
CA SER A 250 -9.39 -0.81 -7.52
C SER A 250 -8.02 -0.33 -7.98
N PHE A 251 -7.56 -0.86 -9.11
CA PHE A 251 -6.40 -0.31 -9.79
C PHE A 251 -6.70 1.12 -10.28
N THR A 252 -5.83 2.06 -9.92
CA THR A 252 -5.92 3.49 -10.27
C THR A 252 -4.75 3.94 -11.14
N GLY A 253 -3.78 3.05 -11.37
CA GLY A 253 -2.61 3.29 -12.20
C GLY A 253 -2.87 3.17 -13.70
N SER A 254 -1.80 2.95 -14.47
CA SER A 254 -1.88 2.59 -15.89
C SER A 254 -0.97 1.43 -16.24
N TYR A 255 -1.33 0.67 -17.27
CA TYR A 255 -0.52 -0.44 -17.77
C TYR A 255 -0.37 -0.36 -19.29
N ASP A 256 0.87 -0.15 -19.74
CA ASP A 256 1.27 -0.19 -21.16
C ASP A 256 1.99 -1.51 -21.46
N GLY A 257 1.33 -2.42 -22.16
CA GLY A 257 1.88 -3.72 -22.58
C GLY A 257 2.97 -3.63 -23.66
N GLY A 258 3.22 -2.43 -24.23
CA GLY A 258 4.28 -2.24 -25.21
C GLY A 258 4.14 -3.08 -26.49
N ASN A 259 2.96 -3.64 -26.76
CA ASN A 259 2.65 -4.62 -27.81
C ASN A 259 3.34 -5.99 -27.64
N PHE A 260 3.89 -6.24 -26.46
CA PHE A 260 4.42 -7.54 -26.06
C PHE A 260 3.29 -8.47 -25.61
N LYS A 261 3.58 -9.77 -25.60
CA LYS A 261 2.63 -10.80 -25.21
C LYS A 261 2.63 -11.01 -23.70
N ILE A 262 1.47 -11.39 -23.18
CA ILE A 262 1.31 -12.06 -21.89
C ILE A 262 0.73 -13.44 -22.22
N ASN A 263 1.53 -14.49 -22.02
CA ASN A 263 1.24 -15.84 -22.49
C ASN A 263 0.78 -16.75 -21.34
N GLY A 264 -0.19 -17.63 -21.60
CA GLY A 264 -0.51 -18.74 -20.71
C GLY A 264 -1.22 -18.33 -19.42
N LEU A 265 -2.08 -17.31 -19.48
CA LEU A 265 -2.92 -16.91 -18.35
C LEU A 265 -3.93 -18.03 -18.04
N LYS A 266 -3.72 -18.73 -16.92
CA LYS A 266 -4.58 -19.82 -16.45
C LYS A 266 -5.36 -19.42 -15.22
N MET A 267 -6.67 -19.64 -15.24
CA MET A 267 -7.51 -19.46 -14.05
C MET A 267 -8.56 -20.57 -13.98
N HIS A 268 -8.37 -21.54 -13.08
CA HIS A 268 -9.24 -22.71 -12.95
C HIS A 268 -9.91 -22.69 -11.58
N GLN A 269 -11.21 -22.41 -11.57
CA GLN A 269 -12.04 -22.55 -10.38
C GLN A 269 -12.65 -23.96 -10.35
N PRO A 270 -12.73 -24.61 -9.18
CA PRO A 270 -13.49 -25.85 -9.05
C PRO A 270 -14.95 -25.61 -9.47
N ALA A 271 -15.55 -26.57 -10.17
CA ALA A 271 -16.97 -26.50 -10.51
C ALA A 271 -17.80 -26.30 -9.24
N PHE A 272 -18.68 -25.29 -9.28
CA PHE A 272 -19.38 -24.73 -8.13
C PHE A 272 -19.93 -25.79 -7.16
N SER A 273 -19.50 -25.75 -5.89
CA SER A 273 -20.40 -26.03 -4.76
C SER A 273 -21.10 -24.72 -4.45
N TYR A 274 -22.40 -24.76 -4.13
CA TYR A 274 -23.27 -23.62 -3.74
C TYR A 274 -22.72 -22.70 -2.61
N GLU A 275 -21.49 -22.92 -2.15
CA GLU A 275 -20.81 -22.32 -1.02
C GLU A 275 -19.63 -21.40 -1.43
N PHE A 276 -19.21 -21.39 -2.71
CA PHE A 276 -18.19 -20.43 -3.18
C PHE A 276 -18.88 -19.24 -3.83
N ASN A 277 -18.76 -18.07 -3.21
CA ASN A 277 -19.21 -16.80 -3.78
C ASN A 277 -18.72 -16.65 -5.23
N ASP A 278 -19.60 -16.18 -6.11
CA ASP A 278 -19.34 -15.83 -7.50
C ASP A 278 -17.98 -15.13 -7.67
N VAL A 279 -16.98 -15.81 -8.25
CA VAL A 279 -15.64 -15.23 -8.46
C VAL A 279 -15.51 -14.74 -9.90
N PRO A 280 -15.70 -13.44 -10.18
CA PRO A 280 -15.36 -12.88 -11.48
C PRO A 280 -13.87 -13.06 -11.78
N LEU A 281 -13.52 -13.28 -13.05
CA LEU A 281 -12.13 -13.53 -13.46
C LEU A 281 -11.66 -12.61 -14.60
N GLY A 282 -10.38 -12.27 -14.53
CA GLY A 282 -9.65 -11.54 -15.55
C GLY A 282 -8.20 -11.35 -15.13
N LEU A 283 -7.32 -10.94 -16.05
CA LEU A 283 -5.97 -10.51 -15.66
C LEU A 283 -6.07 -9.41 -14.58
N PHE A 284 -6.95 -8.45 -14.82
CA PHE A 284 -7.45 -7.49 -13.86
C PHE A 284 -8.91 -7.82 -13.51
N LEU A 285 -9.32 -7.56 -12.28
CA LEU A 285 -10.68 -7.79 -11.85
C LEU A 285 -11.57 -6.61 -12.23
N HIS A 286 -11.45 -5.49 -11.52
CA HIS A 286 -12.31 -4.35 -11.75
C HIS A 286 -11.58 -3.00 -11.64
N PHE A 287 -12.15 -1.98 -12.28
CA PHE A 287 -11.70 -0.59 -12.21
C PHE A 287 -12.88 0.34 -11.97
N ASN A 288 -12.91 0.99 -10.80
CA ASN A 288 -13.92 1.99 -10.42
C ASN A 288 -13.45 3.45 -10.58
N SER A 289 -12.31 3.66 -11.23
CA SER A 289 -11.65 4.96 -11.39
C SER A 289 -11.04 5.08 -12.78
N ILE A 290 -10.59 6.28 -13.17
CA ILE A 290 -9.98 6.52 -14.48
C ILE A 290 -8.73 5.65 -14.64
N TYR A 291 -8.82 4.66 -15.53
CA TYR A 291 -7.72 3.76 -15.88
C TYR A 291 -7.26 3.96 -17.33
N GLU A 292 -6.03 3.53 -17.62
CA GLU A 292 -5.54 3.34 -18.98
C GLU A 292 -4.85 1.99 -19.11
N LEU A 293 -5.46 1.10 -19.90
CA LEU A 293 -4.87 -0.18 -20.32
C LEU A 293 -4.58 -0.09 -21.81
N LYS A 294 -3.32 -0.27 -22.22
CA LYS A 294 -2.99 -0.19 -23.64
C LYS A 294 -1.93 -1.16 -24.10
N ASN A 295 -2.00 -1.53 -25.38
CA ASN A 295 -1.01 -2.34 -26.07
C ASN A 295 -0.75 -3.71 -25.40
N ILE A 296 -1.79 -4.31 -24.82
CA ILE A 296 -1.71 -5.59 -24.10
C ILE A 296 -2.18 -6.72 -25.02
N ARG A 297 -1.39 -7.80 -25.15
CA ARG A 297 -1.74 -8.95 -25.99
C ARG A 297 -1.74 -10.22 -25.15
N LEU A 298 -2.92 -10.67 -24.74
CA LEU A 298 -3.09 -11.94 -24.07
C LEU A 298 -3.09 -13.06 -25.11
N VAL A 299 -2.22 -14.05 -24.91
CA VAL A 299 -2.06 -15.19 -25.81
C VAL A 299 -2.22 -16.47 -24.99
N ASP A 300 -2.95 -17.42 -25.55
CA ASP A 300 -3.22 -18.73 -24.95
C ASP A 300 -3.83 -18.62 -23.54
N VAL A 301 -4.90 -17.83 -23.41
CA VAL A 301 -5.71 -17.79 -22.18
C VAL A 301 -6.47 -19.10 -22.00
N ASP A 302 -6.58 -19.55 -20.76
CA ASP A 302 -7.25 -20.79 -20.36
C ASP A 302 -7.97 -20.55 -19.03
N ILE A 303 -9.25 -20.15 -19.12
CA ILE A 303 -10.06 -19.75 -17.96
C ILE A 303 -11.25 -20.70 -17.83
N ILE A 304 -11.42 -21.34 -16.67
CA ILE A 304 -12.44 -22.38 -16.44
C ILE A 304 -13.16 -22.13 -15.11
N GLY A 305 -14.50 -22.22 -15.13
CA GLY A 305 -15.32 -22.38 -13.92
C GLY A 305 -15.79 -21.09 -13.25
N ALA A 306 -15.67 -19.94 -13.91
CA ALA A 306 -16.23 -18.67 -13.43
C ALA A 306 -17.61 -18.38 -13.98
N VAL A 307 -18.33 -17.48 -13.29
CA VAL A 307 -19.65 -16.97 -13.69
C VAL A 307 -19.56 -15.69 -14.54
N GLY A 308 -18.54 -14.86 -14.30
CA GLY A 308 -18.25 -13.64 -15.08
C GLY A 308 -16.78 -13.59 -15.47
N VAL A 309 -16.49 -13.24 -16.72
CA VAL A 309 -15.12 -13.27 -17.24
C VAL A 309 -14.89 -12.17 -18.26
N GLY A 310 -13.78 -11.44 -18.11
CA GLY A 310 -13.12 -10.78 -19.22
C GLY A 310 -11.63 -11.09 -19.18
N ALA A 311 -11.08 -11.70 -20.23
CA ALA A 311 -9.69 -12.18 -20.18
C ALA A 311 -8.68 -11.10 -19.75
N LEU A 312 -8.90 -9.85 -20.19
CA LEU A 312 -8.11 -8.70 -19.74
C LEU A 312 -8.68 -8.09 -18.45
N VAL A 313 -9.98 -7.81 -18.43
CA VAL A 313 -10.65 -7.17 -17.30
C VAL A 313 -12.08 -7.62 -17.17
N GLU A 314 -12.53 -7.91 -15.96
CA GLU A 314 -13.91 -8.31 -15.73
C GLU A 314 -14.86 -7.10 -15.68
N TYR A 315 -14.62 -6.06 -14.89
CA TYR A 315 -15.56 -4.93 -14.75
C TYR A 315 -14.92 -3.54 -14.85
N VAL A 316 -15.51 -2.62 -15.61
CA VAL A 316 -14.98 -1.24 -15.78
C VAL A 316 -16.06 -0.16 -15.79
N THR A 317 -15.79 1.01 -15.18
CA THR A 317 -16.75 2.13 -15.10
C THR A 317 -16.33 3.43 -15.79
N GLY A 318 -15.03 3.68 -16.01
CA GLY A 318 -14.54 4.89 -16.68
C GLY A 318 -13.06 4.82 -17.00
N GLY A 319 -12.66 5.05 -18.26
CA GLY A 319 -11.27 4.89 -18.68
C GLY A 319 -11.10 4.46 -20.13
N SER A 320 -9.91 3.98 -20.50
CA SER A 320 -9.61 3.57 -21.87
C SER A 320 -8.90 2.21 -21.95
N ILE A 321 -9.38 1.35 -22.86
CA ILE A 321 -8.73 0.10 -23.27
C ILE A 321 -8.37 0.22 -24.75
N LEU A 322 -7.07 0.30 -25.04
CA LEU A 322 -6.57 0.70 -26.36
C LEU A 322 -5.57 -0.32 -26.93
N ASN A 323 -5.78 -0.76 -28.16
CA ASN A 323 -4.88 -1.70 -28.85
C ASN A 323 -4.65 -3.01 -28.06
N CYS A 324 -5.69 -3.52 -27.41
CA CYS A 324 -5.60 -4.73 -26.60
C CYS A 324 -6.21 -5.94 -27.32
N SER A 325 -5.65 -7.13 -27.11
CA SER A 325 -6.19 -8.34 -27.73
C SER A 325 -6.07 -9.58 -26.84
N SER A 326 -6.94 -10.55 -27.10
CA SER A 326 -6.94 -11.87 -26.44
C SER A 326 -7.11 -13.03 -27.42
N SER A 327 -6.51 -14.17 -27.10
CA SER A 327 -6.72 -15.46 -27.79
C SER A 327 -6.65 -16.61 -26.79
N GLY A 328 -7.37 -17.70 -27.05
CA GLY A 328 -7.39 -18.88 -26.18
C GLY A 328 -8.80 -19.42 -25.98
N GLU A 329 -9.07 -19.92 -24.78
CA GLU A 329 -10.32 -20.57 -24.41
C GLU A 329 -10.83 -20.05 -23.06
N ILE A 330 -12.15 -19.85 -22.99
CA ILE A 330 -12.89 -19.56 -21.76
C ILE A 330 -14.01 -20.58 -21.66
N VAL A 331 -14.11 -21.28 -20.54
CA VAL A 331 -15.19 -22.20 -20.20
C VAL A 331 -15.89 -21.70 -18.94
N VAL A 332 -17.07 -21.12 -19.11
CA VAL A 332 -17.83 -20.49 -18.01
C VAL A 332 -19.04 -21.33 -17.59
N GLU A 333 -19.50 -21.07 -16.37
CA GLU A 333 -20.85 -21.39 -15.94
C GLU A 333 -21.74 -20.14 -16.07
N PRO A 334 -23.07 -20.27 -16.12
CA PRO A 334 -23.95 -19.12 -16.23
C PRO A 334 -23.95 -18.35 -14.91
N GLY A 335 -23.96 -17.01 -14.96
CA GLY A 335 -24.20 -16.15 -13.81
C GLY A 335 -23.63 -14.72 -13.87
N GLY A 336 -22.93 -14.35 -14.95
CA GLY A 336 -22.41 -12.99 -15.12
C GLY A 336 -22.08 -12.60 -16.57
N GLY A 337 -21.57 -11.38 -16.75
CA GLY A 337 -21.12 -10.88 -18.04
C GLY A 337 -19.80 -11.53 -18.48
N VAL A 338 -19.81 -12.12 -19.67
CA VAL A 338 -18.65 -12.85 -20.21
C VAL A 338 -18.26 -12.28 -21.56
N GLY A 339 -17.05 -11.76 -21.65
CA GLY A 339 -16.45 -11.32 -22.90
C GLY A 339 -15.07 -11.90 -23.11
N GLY A 340 -14.72 -12.14 -24.38
CA GLY A 340 -13.39 -12.67 -24.71
C GLY A 340 -12.25 -11.73 -24.30
N LEU A 341 -12.51 -10.43 -24.13
CA LEU A 341 -11.54 -9.46 -23.60
C LEU A 341 -12.06 -8.72 -22.35
N ILE A 342 -13.32 -8.30 -22.34
CA ILE A 342 -13.93 -7.46 -21.31
C ILE A 342 -15.24 -8.09 -20.84
N GLY A 343 -15.43 -8.29 -19.53
CA GLY A 343 -16.66 -8.86 -19.00
C GLY A 343 -17.84 -7.89 -19.10
N ILE A 344 -17.81 -6.84 -18.29
CA ILE A 344 -18.86 -5.84 -18.11
C ILE A 344 -18.25 -4.44 -18.21
N ILE A 345 -18.91 -3.59 -18.96
CA ILE A 345 -18.74 -2.15 -18.92
C ILE A 345 -20.00 -1.58 -18.28
N SER A 346 -19.87 -0.83 -17.20
CA SER A 346 -21.00 -0.21 -16.51
C SER A 346 -20.63 1.21 -16.10
N THR A 347 -21.09 2.20 -16.85
CA THR A 347 -20.73 3.61 -16.63
C THR A 347 -21.95 4.47 -16.33
N SER A 348 -21.80 5.32 -15.31
CA SER A 348 -22.80 6.32 -14.91
C SER A 348 -22.28 7.74 -14.83
N GLU A 349 -20.97 7.97 -15.00
CA GLU A 349 -20.37 9.30 -14.86
C GLU A 349 -19.28 9.59 -15.90
N LEU A 350 -18.43 8.61 -16.21
CA LEU A 350 -17.21 8.80 -16.99
C LEU A 350 -17.23 8.00 -18.29
N PRO A 351 -16.73 8.54 -19.41
CA PRO A 351 -16.70 7.79 -20.66
C PRO A 351 -15.76 6.58 -20.57
N VAL A 352 -16.15 5.50 -21.24
CA VAL A 352 -15.33 4.31 -21.48
C VAL A 352 -15.00 4.23 -22.96
N ASN A 353 -13.72 4.25 -23.31
CA ASN A 353 -13.24 4.19 -24.69
C ASN A 353 -12.55 2.86 -24.97
N ILE A 354 -13.09 2.09 -25.90
CA ILE A 354 -12.53 0.83 -26.37
C ILE A 354 -12.11 1.00 -27.83
N GLU A 355 -10.81 1.02 -28.09
CA GLU A 355 -10.27 1.32 -29.42
C GLU A 355 -9.27 0.27 -29.91
N ASN A 356 -9.44 -0.18 -31.17
CA ASN A 356 -8.52 -1.12 -31.83
C ASN A 356 -8.33 -2.42 -31.03
N CYS A 357 -9.38 -2.87 -30.34
CA CYS A 357 -9.35 -4.06 -29.51
C CYS A 357 -9.94 -5.27 -30.22
N SER A 358 -9.41 -6.46 -29.95
CA SER A 358 -9.93 -7.69 -30.56
C SER A 358 -9.89 -8.91 -29.66
N SER A 359 -10.72 -9.89 -29.98
CA SER A 359 -10.71 -11.18 -29.30
C SER A 359 -10.87 -12.31 -30.31
N SER A 360 -10.05 -13.35 -30.14
CA SER A 360 -10.17 -14.63 -30.85
C SER A 360 -10.43 -15.79 -29.88
N VAL A 361 -10.82 -15.46 -28.64
CA VAL A 361 -11.11 -16.43 -27.59
C VAL A 361 -12.37 -17.21 -27.93
N ASN A 362 -12.29 -18.54 -27.87
CA ASN A 362 -13.48 -19.39 -27.90
C ASN A 362 -14.11 -19.44 -26.51
N ILE A 363 -15.39 -19.11 -26.42
CA ILE A 363 -16.17 -19.07 -25.18
C ILE A 363 -17.14 -20.24 -25.22
N PHE A 364 -17.05 -21.11 -24.23
CA PHE A 364 -17.92 -22.27 -24.03
C PHE A 364 -18.72 -22.09 -22.75
N ILE A 365 -20.04 -22.09 -22.88
CA ILE A 365 -20.97 -21.85 -21.77
C ILE A 365 -21.53 -23.21 -21.35
N LYS A 366 -21.29 -23.62 -20.10
CA LYS A 366 -21.90 -24.81 -19.53
C LYS A 366 -23.33 -24.48 -19.12
N PHE A 367 -24.32 -25.20 -19.64
CA PHE A 367 -25.71 -24.99 -19.23
C PHE A 367 -25.95 -25.43 -17.78
N ARG A 368 -26.68 -24.62 -17.00
CA ARG A 368 -27.24 -25.02 -15.69
C ARG A 368 -28.70 -24.58 -15.59
N GLU A 369 -29.52 -25.45 -15.01
CA GLU A 369 -30.91 -25.15 -14.67
C GLU A 369 -30.95 -24.07 -13.56
N PHE A 370 -31.81 -23.06 -13.72
CA PHE A 370 -32.14 -22.01 -12.73
C PHE A 370 -31.23 -20.77 -12.59
N VAL A 371 -30.37 -20.44 -13.55
CA VAL A 371 -29.60 -19.17 -13.51
C VAL A 371 -30.25 -18.10 -14.39
N GLY A 372 -30.23 -16.84 -13.93
CA GLY A 372 -30.82 -15.68 -14.59
C GLY A 372 -30.18 -15.33 -15.93
N SER A 373 -30.72 -14.32 -16.62
CA SER A 373 -30.28 -13.93 -17.96
C SER A 373 -28.91 -13.26 -17.96
N GLU A 374 -27.97 -13.83 -18.73
CA GLU A 374 -26.60 -13.33 -18.81
C GLU A 374 -26.21 -12.82 -20.21
N ALA A 375 -25.04 -12.20 -20.28
CA ALA A 375 -24.53 -11.51 -21.46
C ALA A 375 -23.19 -12.10 -21.91
N TYR A 376 -23.18 -12.77 -23.06
CA TYR A 376 -21.99 -13.43 -23.62
C TYR A 376 -21.62 -12.79 -24.95
N GLY A 377 -20.48 -12.10 -25.00
CA GLY A 377 -19.98 -11.48 -26.23
C GLY A 377 -18.59 -11.96 -26.62
N GLY A 378 -18.33 -12.06 -27.92
CA GLY A 378 -16.99 -12.47 -28.37
C GLY A 378 -15.89 -11.49 -27.93
N LEU A 379 -16.20 -10.20 -27.74
CA LEU A 379 -15.27 -9.20 -27.18
C LEU A 379 -15.72 -8.69 -25.80
N ILE A 380 -16.97 -8.22 -25.69
CA ILE A 380 -17.55 -7.58 -24.51
C ILE A 380 -18.79 -8.36 -24.07
N GLY A 381 -18.89 -8.77 -22.81
CA GLY A 381 -20.10 -9.42 -22.30
C GLY A 381 -21.30 -8.46 -22.25
N SER A 382 -21.28 -7.53 -21.30
CA SER A 382 -22.33 -6.51 -21.13
C SER A 382 -21.77 -5.09 -21.29
N ALA A 383 -22.55 -4.21 -21.91
CA ALA A 383 -22.26 -2.78 -22.01
C ALA A 383 -23.47 -1.97 -21.50
N GLU A 384 -23.29 -1.30 -20.37
CA GLU A 384 -24.35 -0.66 -19.60
C GLU A 384 -24.03 0.82 -19.38
N VAL A 385 -24.94 1.68 -19.80
CA VAL A 385 -24.80 3.13 -19.65
C VAL A 385 -25.99 3.69 -18.89
N ASP A 386 -25.73 4.39 -17.79
CA ASP A 386 -26.74 5.21 -17.13
C ASP A 386 -26.80 6.58 -17.84
N PRO A 387 -27.90 6.89 -18.55
CA PRO A 387 -28.04 8.13 -19.31
C PRO A 387 -28.33 9.36 -18.42
N ALA A 388 -28.47 9.20 -17.10
CA ALA A 388 -28.79 10.31 -16.20
C ALA A 388 -27.69 11.39 -16.14
N THR A 389 -26.46 11.05 -16.51
CA THR A 389 -25.36 12.02 -16.64
C THR A 389 -24.95 12.20 -18.11
N PRO A 390 -24.80 13.45 -18.61
CA PRO A 390 -24.46 13.70 -20.02
C PRO A 390 -23.08 13.21 -20.47
N THR A 391 -22.21 12.82 -19.53
CA THR A 391 -20.82 12.46 -19.77
C THR A 391 -20.59 10.95 -19.81
N ALA A 392 -21.55 10.14 -19.35
CA ALA A 392 -21.49 8.69 -19.45
C ALA A 392 -21.67 8.25 -20.92
N ALA A 393 -20.68 7.55 -21.45
CA ALA A 393 -20.70 7.03 -22.82
C ALA A 393 -19.81 5.80 -22.94
N ILE A 394 -20.22 4.85 -23.79
CA ILE A 394 -19.40 3.69 -24.17
C ILE A 394 -19.06 3.84 -25.65
N ASN A 395 -17.80 4.16 -25.93
CA ASN A 395 -17.30 4.37 -27.28
C ASN A 395 -16.52 3.13 -27.73
N ILE A 396 -17.01 2.43 -28.75
CA ILE A 396 -16.37 1.24 -29.31
C ILE A 396 -15.97 1.53 -30.76
N PHE A 397 -14.67 1.54 -31.03
CA PHE A 397 -14.14 1.92 -32.34
C PHE A 397 -13.09 0.92 -32.85
N ARG A 398 -13.24 0.47 -34.11
CA ARG A 398 -12.33 -0.48 -34.78
C ARG A 398 -12.08 -1.77 -33.99
N CYS A 399 -13.12 -2.27 -33.33
CA CYS A 399 -13.06 -3.49 -32.54
C CYS A 399 -13.72 -4.66 -33.27
N PHE A 400 -13.22 -5.88 -33.07
CA PHE A 400 -13.81 -7.08 -33.69
C PHE A 400 -13.56 -8.33 -32.83
N ALA A 401 -14.41 -9.34 -33.00
CA ALA A 401 -14.22 -10.67 -32.42
C ALA A 401 -14.29 -11.74 -33.51
N THR A 402 -13.54 -12.82 -33.32
CA THR A 402 -13.47 -13.95 -34.27
C THR A 402 -13.61 -15.33 -33.62
N GLY A 403 -13.48 -15.40 -32.29
CA GLY A 403 -13.69 -16.64 -31.56
C GLY A 403 -15.17 -17.01 -31.48
N ASN A 404 -15.44 -18.30 -31.31
CA ASN A 404 -16.82 -18.78 -31.22
C ASN A 404 -17.38 -18.50 -29.82
N VAL A 405 -18.68 -18.19 -29.74
CA VAL A 405 -19.42 -18.16 -28.47
C VAL A 405 -20.47 -19.26 -28.55
N LEU A 406 -20.29 -20.34 -27.80
CA LEU A 406 -21.03 -21.58 -27.97
C LEU A 406 -21.56 -22.09 -26.63
N PHE A 407 -22.73 -22.70 -26.68
CA PHE A 407 -23.20 -23.57 -25.62
C PHE A 407 -22.49 -24.92 -25.71
N ASN A 408 -22.02 -25.42 -24.57
CA ASN A 408 -21.48 -26.76 -24.45
C ASN A 408 -22.58 -27.66 -23.86
N ASP A 409 -23.34 -28.32 -24.74
CA ASP A 409 -24.46 -29.19 -24.39
C ASP A 409 -23.98 -30.38 -23.54
N THR A 410 -24.43 -30.47 -22.29
CA THR A 410 -24.26 -31.68 -21.47
C THR A 410 -25.47 -32.07 -20.61
N TYR A 411 -26.69 -31.64 -20.93
CA TYR A 411 -27.89 -32.18 -20.26
C TYR A 411 -29.11 -32.32 -21.18
N ASP A 412 -29.68 -33.52 -21.22
CA ASP A 412 -30.88 -33.94 -21.99
C ASP A 412 -32.22 -33.38 -21.46
N PHE A 413 -32.24 -32.29 -20.69
CA PHE A 413 -33.46 -31.80 -20.05
C PHE A 413 -33.70 -30.32 -20.34
N PHE A 414 -34.31 -30.05 -21.50
CA PHE A 414 -34.95 -28.77 -21.80
C PHE A 414 -36.32 -28.72 -21.10
N GLY A 415 -36.34 -28.38 -19.80
CA GLY A 415 -37.57 -27.89 -19.17
C GLY A 415 -37.94 -26.52 -19.76
N ASP A 416 -39.24 -26.19 -19.82
CA ASP A 416 -39.86 -25.01 -20.47
C ASP A 416 -39.40 -23.60 -19.94
N TYR A 417 -38.25 -23.51 -19.26
CA TYR A 417 -37.69 -22.27 -18.71
C TYR A 417 -36.45 -21.81 -19.52
N THR A 418 -36.58 -21.64 -20.82
CA THR A 418 -35.55 -20.96 -21.63
C THR A 418 -35.60 -19.45 -21.37
N TYR A 419 -34.85 -18.96 -20.39
CA TYR A 419 -34.52 -17.54 -20.33
C TYR A 419 -33.52 -17.23 -21.44
N MET A 420 -33.80 -16.19 -22.22
CA MET A 420 -32.94 -15.79 -23.35
C MET A 420 -31.60 -15.27 -22.82
N GLU A 421 -30.54 -16.03 -23.08
CA GLU A 421 -29.17 -15.54 -22.91
C GLU A 421 -28.85 -14.56 -24.04
N SER A 422 -28.33 -13.38 -23.67
CA SER A 422 -27.97 -12.35 -24.65
C SER A 422 -26.60 -12.69 -25.22
N MET A 423 -26.59 -13.33 -26.40
CA MET A 423 -25.36 -13.70 -27.10
C MET A 423 -25.11 -12.76 -28.28
N GLY A 424 -23.87 -12.33 -28.46
CA GLY A 424 -23.48 -11.54 -29.62
C GLY A 424 -22.03 -11.73 -30.04
N GLY A 425 -21.76 -11.49 -31.33
CA GLY A 425 -20.40 -11.62 -31.86
C GLY A 425 -19.44 -10.61 -31.23
N LEU A 426 -19.82 -9.33 -31.22
CA LEU A 426 -18.99 -8.27 -30.62
C LEU A 426 -19.37 -8.01 -29.15
N ILE A 427 -20.65 -7.76 -28.88
CA ILE A 427 -21.20 -7.44 -27.57
C ILE A 427 -22.35 -8.40 -27.27
N GLY A 428 -22.40 -9.00 -26.08
CA GLY A 428 -23.48 -9.89 -25.68
C GLY A 428 -24.79 -9.14 -25.42
N LYS A 429 -24.73 -8.08 -24.62
CA LYS A 429 -25.88 -7.27 -24.22
C LYS A 429 -25.54 -5.79 -24.15
N VAL A 430 -26.49 -4.94 -24.53
CA VAL A 430 -26.41 -3.48 -24.37
C VAL A 430 -27.60 -3.03 -23.53
N ILE A 431 -27.35 -2.27 -22.46
CA ILE A 431 -28.37 -1.77 -21.53
C ILE A 431 -28.24 -0.25 -21.42
N GLU A 432 -29.38 0.42 -21.55
CA GLU A 432 -29.55 1.82 -21.17
C GLU A 432 -30.50 1.85 -19.96
N TRP A 433 -30.04 2.39 -18.83
CA TRP A 433 -30.85 2.42 -17.61
C TRP A 433 -31.96 3.46 -17.73
N VAL A 434 -33.21 3.07 -17.47
CA VAL A 434 -34.35 3.99 -17.43
C VAL A 434 -34.86 4.06 -16.00
N TYR A 435 -34.70 5.20 -15.34
CA TYR A 435 -35.35 5.48 -14.06
C TYR A 435 -36.84 5.78 -14.33
N ILE A 436 -37.74 4.89 -13.89
CA ILE A 436 -39.20 5.06 -13.97
C ILE A 436 -39.73 5.74 -12.71
#